data_AF-A0A7Y2E7P1-F1
#
_entry.id   AF-A0A7Y2E7P1-F1
#
_cell.length_a   1.000
_cell.length_b   1.000
_cell.length_c   1.000
_cell.angle_alpha   90.00
_cell.angle_beta   90.00
_cell.angle_gamma   90.00
#
_symmetry.space_group_name_H-M   'P 1'
#
loop_
_entity.id
_entity.type
_entity.pdbx_description
1 polymer ?
#
loop_
_entity_poly.entity_id
_entity_poly.type
_entity_poly.pdbx_seq_one_letter_code
_entity_poly.pdbx_strand_id
1 'polypeptide(L)'
;MTDGDRGPRGEEKARNQDDTNGRQDGGQDFPSSRLRRGGIAAHAGLKVGANYARYLARRSTGSDRESARQSLHDRNARDLFGQLTKLRGTALKMAQGLSMDPGVLPEEFTEVLSQAQYSVPPMNPALVRRIVSKALGDAPDRVFARFEPDAVAAASLGQVHRAVLHDGRDVAVKIQYPNVRESVDSDLRLMRGIAGRFVPEGTLDPYLEEVRERLMEETDYRLEGRNIEYFAAQYASEEIVTPRWIEEFTTRNVITMTWVEGRHLREYLDTDPGQDRKDAFGQSLWDFVHRQIASEQLTVHA
;
A
#
# COMPACT_ATOMS: atom_id res chain seq x y z
N MET A 1 38.28 77.92 2.17
CA MET A 1 37.51 78.33 3.35
C MET A 1 36.30 77.42 3.38
N THR A 2 36.47 76.20 3.93
CA THR A 2 36.23 75.79 5.35
C THR A 2 34.75 75.49 5.52
N ASP A 3 34.26 74.33 5.96
CA ASP A 3 34.78 73.19 6.75
C ASP A 3 34.11 71.89 6.22
N GLY A 4 34.68 70.68 6.28
CA GLY A 4 35.12 69.97 7.50
C GLY A 4 33.87 69.32 8.14
N ASP A 5 33.66 68.01 8.14
CA ASP A 5 34.37 67.10 9.05
C ASP A 5 34.12 65.61 8.72
N ARG A 6 35.08 64.77 9.13
CA ARG A 6 35.21 63.32 8.88
C ARG A 6 34.94 62.52 10.16
N GLY A 7 34.20 61.41 10.04
CA GLY A 7 34.36 60.20 10.88
C GLY A 7 33.83 60.26 12.33
N PRO A 8 33.77 59.12 13.07
CA PRO A 8 34.64 57.96 12.92
C PRO A 8 33.95 56.61 12.61
N ARG A 9 34.77 55.69 12.09
CA ARG A 9 34.57 54.24 12.13
C ARG A 9 34.91 53.73 13.55
N GLY A 10 34.10 52.83 14.07
CA GLY A 10 34.41 51.87 15.13
C GLY A 10 33.44 50.71 14.96
N GLU A 11 33.88 49.58 14.39
CA GLU A 11 34.28 48.38 15.13
C GLU A 11 33.24 47.95 16.17
N GLU A 12 32.37 47.01 15.78
CA GLU A 12 31.82 46.07 16.75
C GLU A 12 31.92 44.64 16.23
N LYS A 13 32.40 43.79 17.13
CA LYS A 13 33.08 42.53 16.89
C LYS A 13 32.10 41.41 16.58
N ALA A 14 32.59 40.47 15.79
CA ALA A 14 32.08 39.11 15.70
C ALA A 14 31.84 38.50 17.09
N ARG A 15 30.67 37.88 17.26
CA ARG A 15 30.48 36.74 18.16
C ARG A 15 29.73 35.65 17.40
N ASN A 16 30.48 34.57 17.16
CA ASN A 16 29.96 33.24 16.92
C ASN A 16 28.97 32.86 18.03
N GLN A 17 27.84 32.30 17.64
CA GLN A 17 27.23 31.20 18.37
C GLN A 17 26.52 30.29 17.36
N ASP A 18 27.24 29.22 17.03
CA ASP A 18 26.69 27.91 16.72
C ASP A 18 25.69 27.55 17.82
N ASP A 19 24.46 27.21 17.47
CA ASP A 19 23.73 26.13 18.13
C ASP A 19 22.39 25.82 17.41
N THR A 20 22.48 24.77 16.60
CA THR A 20 21.65 23.57 16.65
C THR A 20 20.11 23.71 16.73
N ASN A 21 19.50 23.24 15.63
CA ASN A 21 18.38 22.29 15.62
C ASN A 21 16.99 22.77 16.10
N GLY A 22 16.15 23.09 15.12
CA GLY A 22 14.70 23.23 15.30
C GLY A 22 13.93 22.86 14.03
N ARG A 23 14.21 21.70 13.43
CA ARG A 23 13.29 21.11 12.43
C ARG A 23 12.04 20.64 13.17
N GLN A 24 10.94 21.34 12.96
CA GLN A 24 9.61 20.87 13.29
C GLN A 24 9.28 19.67 12.38
N ASP A 25 9.59 18.47 12.86
CA ASP A 25 9.05 17.21 12.33
C ASP A 25 7.59 17.11 12.78
N GLY A 26 6.68 17.44 11.87
CA GLY A 26 5.24 17.51 12.11
C GLY A 26 4.42 17.16 10.87
N GLY A 27 4.81 16.11 10.16
CA GLY A 27 4.01 15.47 9.11
C GLY A 27 4.22 13.97 9.20
N GLN A 28 3.16 13.17 9.08
CA GLN A 28 3.27 11.71 9.05
C GLN A 28 4.05 11.27 7.80
N ASP A 29 5.38 11.31 7.90
CA ASP A 29 6.29 11.01 6.81
C ASP A 29 6.39 9.51 6.59
N PHE A 30 6.18 9.10 5.34
CA PHE A 30 6.46 7.73 4.92
C PHE A 30 7.91 7.38 5.24
N PRO A 31 8.18 6.14 5.71
CA PRO A 31 9.55 5.69 5.88
C PRO A 31 10.20 5.51 4.51
N SER A 32 10.72 6.60 3.96
CA SER A 32 11.34 6.67 2.64
C SER A 32 12.74 6.06 2.60
N SER A 33 13.42 5.96 3.75
CA SER A 33 14.81 5.49 3.85
C SER A 33 14.95 4.08 4.45
N ARG A 34 15.97 3.34 3.99
CA ARG A 34 16.34 1.99 4.48
C ARG A 34 16.55 1.94 6.00
N LEU A 35 17.08 3.03 6.58
CA LEU A 35 17.31 3.16 8.02
C LEU A 35 16.00 3.23 8.83
N ARG A 36 15.02 4.01 8.35
CA ARG A 36 13.72 4.16 9.02
C ARG A 36 12.90 2.87 8.96
N ARG A 37 13.03 2.10 7.87
CA ARG A 37 12.47 0.73 7.75
C ARG A 37 13.21 -0.30 8.61
N GLY A 38 14.53 -0.19 8.72
CA GLY A 38 15.32 -0.99 9.68
C GLY A 38 14.84 -0.80 11.13
N GLY A 39 14.40 0.41 11.49
CA GLY A 39 13.77 0.68 12.78
C GLY A 39 12.45 -0.07 13.01
N ILE A 40 11.64 -0.28 11.97
CA ILE A 40 10.41 -1.08 12.05
C ILE A 40 10.74 -2.55 12.33
N ALA A 41 11.74 -3.10 11.62
CA ALA A 41 12.22 -4.46 11.83
C ALA A 41 12.79 -4.67 13.24
N ALA A 42 13.59 -3.72 13.73
CA ALA A 42 14.12 -3.75 15.09
C ALA A 42 13.01 -3.70 16.15
N HIS A 43 12.02 -2.84 15.96
CA HIS A 43 10.88 -2.72 16.87
C HIS A 43 10.01 -3.99 16.89
N ALA A 44 9.76 -4.58 15.72
CA ALA A 44 9.10 -5.87 15.59
C ALA A 44 9.86 -6.97 16.36
N GLY A 45 11.18 -7.03 16.18
CA GLY A 45 12.05 -7.98 16.88
C GLY A 45 12.01 -7.85 18.40
N LEU A 46 12.02 -6.61 18.92
CA LEU A 46 11.92 -6.33 20.36
C LEU A 46 10.59 -6.81 20.95
N LYS A 47 9.47 -6.57 20.26
CA LYS A 47 8.15 -7.03 20.71
C LYS A 47 8.04 -8.55 20.74
N VAL A 48 8.54 -9.24 19.70
CA VAL A 48 8.60 -10.70 19.66
C VAL A 48 9.44 -11.25 20.83
N GLY A 49 10.60 -10.63 21.11
CA GLY A 49 11.43 -10.99 22.26
C GLY A 49 10.72 -10.82 23.61
N ALA A 50 10.00 -9.71 23.80
CA ALA A 50 9.22 -9.46 25.01
C ALA A 50 8.08 -10.46 25.19
N ASN A 51 7.40 -10.84 24.11
CA ASN A 51 6.35 -11.87 24.14
C ASN A 51 6.92 -13.25 24.49
N TYR A 52 8.09 -13.60 23.95
CA TYR A 52 8.78 -14.85 24.30
C TYR A 52 9.20 -14.90 25.78
N ALA A 53 9.75 -13.81 26.32
CA ALA A 53 10.08 -13.72 27.74
C ALA A 53 8.83 -13.92 28.64
N ARG A 54 7.69 -13.36 28.23
CA ARG A 54 6.41 -13.53 28.92
C ARG A 54 5.88 -14.97 28.82
N TYR A 55 6.09 -15.66 27.69
CA TYR A 55 5.79 -17.08 27.56
C TYR A 55 6.61 -17.93 28.54
N LEU A 56 7.91 -17.67 28.67
CA LEU A 56 8.75 -18.38 29.64
C LEU A 56 8.26 -18.18 31.08
N ALA A 57 7.85 -16.95 31.43
CA ALA A 57 7.28 -16.63 32.74
C ALA A 57 5.90 -17.30 33.00
N ARG A 58 5.06 -17.42 31.96
CA ARG A 58 3.77 -18.15 32.07
C ARG A 58 3.96 -19.66 32.19
N ARG A 59 4.97 -20.20 31.50
CA ARG A 59 5.36 -21.60 31.60
C ARG A 59 5.90 -21.94 32.99
N SER A 60 6.60 -21.02 33.64
CA SER A 60 7.12 -21.24 35.00
C SER A 60 6.04 -21.10 36.09
N THR A 61 4.89 -20.53 35.78
CA THR A 61 3.76 -20.36 36.74
C THR A 61 2.71 -21.47 36.66
N GLY A 62 2.99 -22.56 35.92
CA GLY A 62 2.11 -23.74 35.85
C GLY A 62 0.91 -23.61 34.90
N SER A 63 0.92 -22.60 34.03
CA SER A 63 -0.09 -22.45 32.97
C SER A 63 -0.05 -23.66 32.01
N ASP A 64 -1.21 -24.09 31.52
CA ASP A 64 -1.29 -25.14 30.49
C ASP A 64 -0.42 -24.77 29.28
N ARG A 65 0.39 -25.74 28.80
CA ARG A 65 1.40 -25.53 27.77
C ARG A 65 0.78 -25.10 26.44
N GLU A 66 -0.37 -25.68 26.12
CA GLU A 66 -1.08 -25.42 24.88
C GLU A 66 -1.68 -24.01 24.90
N SER A 67 -2.38 -23.64 25.97
CA SER A 67 -2.88 -22.27 26.21
C SER A 67 -1.76 -21.21 26.24
N ALA A 68 -0.63 -21.49 26.89
CA ALA A 68 0.49 -20.57 26.96
C ALA A 68 1.13 -20.33 25.58
N ARG A 69 1.23 -21.39 24.77
CA ARG A 69 1.76 -21.34 23.40
C ARG A 69 0.80 -20.61 22.46
N GLN A 70 -0.51 -20.89 22.51
CA GLN A 70 -1.52 -20.17 21.75
C GLN A 70 -1.49 -18.67 22.07
N SER A 71 -1.46 -18.30 23.37
CA SER A 71 -1.37 -16.89 23.78
C SER A 71 -0.07 -16.18 23.38
N LEU A 72 1.00 -16.92 23.08
CA LEU A 72 2.25 -16.39 22.52
C LEU A 72 2.08 -16.12 21.02
N HIS A 73 1.48 -17.08 20.30
CA HIS A 73 1.16 -16.96 18.89
C HIS A 73 0.22 -15.79 18.63
N ASP A 74 -0.88 -15.64 19.39
CA ASP A 74 -1.84 -14.54 19.24
C ASP A 74 -1.20 -13.16 19.44
N ARG A 75 -0.33 -13.04 20.45
CA ARG A 75 0.34 -11.78 20.75
C ARG A 75 1.40 -11.44 19.74
N ASN A 76 2.19 -12.43 19.32
CA ASN A 76 3.12 -12.24 18.24
C ASN A 76 2.40 -11.90 16.95
N ALA A 77 1.27 -12.52 16.63
CA ALA A 77 0.44 -12.14 15.49
C ALA A 77 0.07 -10.66 15.58
N ARG A 78 -0.66 -10.24 16.61
CA ARG A 78 -1.12 -8.85 16.74
C ARG A 78 0.02 -7.83 16.70
N ASP A 79 1.10 -8.06 17.45
CA ASP A 79 2.20 -7.10 17.52
C ASP A 79 3.00 -7.00 16.22
N LEU A 80 3.17 -8.12 15.54
CA LEU A 80 3.96 -8.24 14.33
C LEU A 80 3.16 -7.73 13.13
N PHE A 81 1.88 -8.09 13.01
CA PHE A 81 0.98 -7.52 12.01
C PHE A 81 0.73 -6.03 12.20
N GLY A 82 0.70 -5.54 13.44
CA GLY A 82 0.72 -4.11 13.74
C GLY A 82 1.99 -3.37 13.27
N GLN A 83 3.10 -4.10 13.02
CA GLN A 83 4.27 -3.53 12.34
C GLN A 83 4.23 -3.74 10.82
N LEU A 84 3.66 -4.86 10.34
CA LEU A 84 3.51 -5.15 8.91
C LEU A 84 2.56 -4.19 8.21
N THR A 85 1.51 -3.73 8.89
CA THR A 85 0.65 -2.61 8.43
C THR A 85 1.45 -1.35 8.08
N LYS A 86 2.61 -1.13 8.72
CA LYS A 86 3.50 -0.01 8.40
C LYS A 86 4.31 -0.23 7.11
N LEU A 87 4.40 -1.46 6.61
CA LEU A 87 5.09 -1.83 5.37
C LEU A 87 4.24 -1.62 4.10
N ARG A 88 2.99 -1.15 4.23
CA ARG A 88 2.09 -0.80 3.11
C ARG A 88 2.00 -1.92 2.06
N GLY A 89 1.81 -1.59 0.79
CA GLY A 89 1.40 -2.49 -0.29
C GLY A 89 2.01 -3.89 -0.36
N THR A 90 3.26 -4.08 0.04
CA THR A 90 3.87 -5.41 0.15
C THR A 90 3.14 -6.28 1.18
N ALA A 91 2.85 -5.75 2.37
CA ALA A 91 2.08 -6.45 3.39
C ALA A 91 0.63 -6.69 2.96
N LEU A 92 0.08 -5.81 2.12
CA LEU A 92 -1.28 -5.94 1.61
C LEU A 92 -1.44 -7.05 0.59
N LYS A 93 -0.55 -7.10 -0.41
CA LYS A 93 -0.58 -8.17 -1.40
C LYS A 93 -0.29 -9.52 -0.76
N MET A 94 0.61 -9.54 0.23
CA MET A 94 0.87 -10.71 1.06
C MET A 94 -0.35 -11.14 1.87
N ALA A 95 -1.09 -10.19 2.45
CA ALA A 95 -2.36 -10.43 3.13
C ALA A 95 -3.34 -11.17 2.22
N GLN A 96 -3.49 -10.64 1.00
CA GLN A 96 -4.42 -11.15 0.00
C GLN A 96 -4.07 -12.59 -0.38
N GLY A 97 -2.82 -12.88 -0.78
CA GLY A 97 -2.47 -14.24 -1.18
C GLY A 97 -2.42 -15.24 0.00
N LEU A 98 -2.02 -14.83 1.22
CA LEU A 98 -1.98 -15.75 2.37
C LEU A 98 -3.40 -16.02 2.90
N SER A 99 -4.33 -15.07 2.74
CA SER A 99 -5.74 -15.28 3.09
C SER A 99 -6.45 -16.27 2.17
N MET A 100 -5.91 -16.54 0.98
CA MET A 100 -6.48 -17.50 0.03
C MET A 100 -6.18 -18.96 0.40
N ASP A 101 -5.22 -19.23 1.30
CA ASP A 101 -4.95 -20.56 1.84
C ASP A 101 -5.04 -20.56 3.39
N PRO A 102 -6.24 -20.82 3.95
CA PRO A 102 -6.47 -20.79 5.39
C PRO A 102 -5.69 -21.87 6.17
N GLY A 103 -5.00 -22.79 5.50
CA GLY A 103 -4.12 -23.78 6.14
C GLY A 103 -2.70 -23.29 6.44
N VAL A 104 -2.28 -22.17 5.85
CA VAL A 104 -0.89 -21.69 5.92
C VAL A 104 -0.63 -20.77 7.12
N LEU A 105 -1.63 -19.99 7.54
CA LEU A 105 -1.55 -19.10 8.69
C LEU A 105 -2.69 -19.36 9.69
N PRO A 106 -2.47 -19.17 11.00
CA PRO A 106 -3.56 -19.19 11.98
C PRO A 106 -4.63 -18.12 11.69
N GLU A 107 -5.88 -18.39 12.01
CA GLU A 107 -7.06 -17.55 11.68
C GLU A 107 -6.94 -16.11 12.19
N GLU A 108 -6.30 -15.92 13.35
CA GLU A 108 -6.05 -14.61 13.96
C GLU A 108 -5.14 -13.71 13.10
N PHE A 109 -4.34 -14.31 12.21
CA PHE A 109 -3.48 -13.59 11.28
C PHE A 109 -4.31 -13.06 10.11
N THR A 110 -5.24 -13.86 9.61
CA THR A 110 -6.11 -13.54 8.47
C THR A 110 -7.05 -12.36 8.78
N GLU A 111 -7.62 -12.31 10.00
CA GLU A 111 -8.45 -11.19 10.43
C GLU A 111 -7.69 -9.86 10.48
N VAL A 112 -6.50 -9.83 11.08
CA VAL A 112 -5.69 -8.61 11.18
C VAL A 112 -5.20 -8.16 9.80
N LEU A 113 -4.88 -9.12 8.93
CA LEU A 113 -4.51 -8.88 7.54
C LEU A 113 -5.64 -8.25 6.72
N SER A 114 -6.89 -8.67 6.95
CA SER A 114 -8.07 -8.09 6.29
C SER A 114 -8.30 -6.62 6.71
N GLN A 115 -8.02 -6.26 7.97
CA GLN A 115 -8.16 -4.89 8.47
C GLN A 115 -7.06 -3.96 7.95
N ALA A 116 -5.86 -4.50 7.71
CA ALA A 116 -4.73 -3.76 7.14
C ALA A 116 -5.02 -3.20 5.73
N GLN A 117 -5.92 -3.85 4.97
CA GLN A 117 -6.37 -3.42 3.63
C GLN A 117 -6.96 -2.02 3.59
N TYR A 118 -7.51 -1.55 4.71
CA TYR A 118 -8.29 -0.31 4.76
C TYR A 118 -7.60 0.84 5.51
N SER A 119 -6.38 0.63 6.02
CA SER A 119 -5.75 1.54 7.00
C SER A 119 -4.41 2.14 6.54
N VAL A 120 -4.29 2.53 5.27
CA VAL A 120 -3.07 3.19 4.76
C VAL A 120 -3.26 4.71 4.71
N PRO A 121 -2.54 5.49 5.54
CA PRO A 121 -2.62 6.95 5.49
C PRO A 121 -2.26 7.51 4.11
N PRO A 122 -3.03 8.48 3.57
CA PRO A 122 -2.77 9.06 2.27
C PRO A 122 -1.47 9.86 2.25
N MET A 123 -0.84 9.94 1.08
CA MET A 123 0.29 10.82 0.83
C MET A 123 -0.11 12.27 0.99
N ASN A 124 0.76 13.04 1.64
CA ASN A 124 0.63 14.49 1.68
C ASN A 124 0.52 15.04 0.23
N PRO A 125 -0.39 16.00 -0.03
CA PRO A 125 -0.57 16.62 -1.35
C PRO A 125 0.70 17.13 -2.03
N ALA A 126 1.69 17.64 -1.28
CA ALA A 126 2.96 18.10 -1.83
C ALA A 126 3.78 16.96 -2.45
N LEU A 127 3.75 15.78 -1.82
CA LEU A 127 4.41 14.58 -2.35
C LEU A 127 3.69 14.08 -3.60
N VAL A 128 2.34 14.04 -3.58
CA VAL A 128 1.51 13.69 -4.73
C VAL A 128 1.86 14.58 -5.93
N ARG A 129 1.85 15.89 -5.72
CA ARG A 129 2.19 16.89 -6.74
C ARG A 129 3.57 16.63 -7.34
N ARG A 130 4.57 16.38 -6.49
CA ARG A 130 5.95 16.09 -6.93
C ARG A 130 6.03 14.81 -7.76
N ILE A 131 5.34 13.74 -7.36
CA ILE A 131 5.36 12.47 -8.08
C ILE A 131 4.71 12.64 -9.45
N VAL A 132 3.51 13.23 -9.51
CA VAL A 132 2.80 13.49 -10.76
C VAL A 132 3.63 14.38 -11.68
N SER A 133 4.22 15.47 -11.19
CA SER A 133 5.05 16.33 -12.04
C SER A 133 6.29 15.66 -12.58
N LYS A 134 6.93 14.80 -11.78
CA LYS A 134 8.05 14.03 -12.27
C LYS A 134 7.62 12.99 -13.31
N ALA A 135 6.45 12.38 -13.13
CA ALA A 135 5.95 11.34 -14.02
C ALA A 135 5.43 11.91 -15.34
N LEU A 136 4.58 12.93 -15.28
CA LEU A 136 3.82 13.47 -16.41
C LEU A 136 4.41 14.77 -16.99
N GLY A 137 5.52 15.27 -16.42
CA GLY A 137 6.29 16.38 -16.98
C GLY A 137 5.87 17.78 -16.53
N ASP A 138 4.71 17.96 -15.88
CA ASP A 138 4.27 19.27 -15.37
C ASP A 138 3.39 19.13 -14.11
N ALA A 139 3.06 20.24 -13.45
CA ALA A 139 2.12 20.29 -12.32
C ALA A 139 0.79 19.58 -12.65
N PRO A 140 0.18 18.84 -11.70
CA PRO A 140 -1.14 18.23 -11.89
C PRO A 140 -2.18 19.21 -12.44
N ASP A 141 -2.17 20.45 -11.93
CA ASP A 141 -3.09 21.52 -12.32
C ASP A 141 -2.89 22.04 -13.77
N ARG A 142 -1.82 21.61 -14.43
CA ARG A 142 -1.53 21.90 -15.85
C ARG A 142 -1.74 20.68 -16.73
N VAL A 143 -1.40 19.50 -16.21
CA VAL A 143 -1.62 18.21 -16.88
C VAL A 143 -3.12 17.91 -17.00
N PHE A 144 -3.89 18.22 -15.96
CA PHE A 144 -5.33 18.01 -15.87
C PHE A 144 -6.07 19.35 -15.81
N ALA A 145 -7.31 19.41 -16.28
CA ALA A 145 -8.17 20.58 -16.12
C ALA A 145 -8.56 20.79 -14.64
N ARG A 146 -8.72 19.69 -13.90
CA ARG A 146 -8.92 19.68 -12.46
C ARG A 146 -8.25 18.45 -11.87
N PHE A 147 -7.58 18.60 -10.73
CA PHE A 147 -6.98 17.48 -10.00
C PHE A 147 -7.33 17.61 -8.52
N GLU A 148 -7.90 16.56 -7.92
CA GLU A 148 -8.25 16.56 -6.50
C GLU A 148 -7.02 16.13 -5.67
N PRO A 149 -6.48 17.01 -4.82
CA PRO A 149 -5.25 16.72 -4.07
C PRO A 149 -5.46 15.66 -2.98
N ASP A 150 -6.69 15.51 -2.50
CA ASP A 150 -7.07 14.47 -1.54
C ASP A 150 -7.31 13.15 -2.26
N ALA A 151 -6.79 12.06 -1.69
CA ALA A 151 -6.99 10.73 -2.25
C ALA A 151 -8.42 10.26 -1.98
N VAL A 152 -9.07 9.70 -3.00
CA VAL A 152 -10.43 9.12 -2.89
C VAL A 152 -10.40 7.67 -2.40
N ALA A 153 -9.29 6.96 -2.64
CA ALA A 153 -9.11 5.59 -2.21
C ALA A 153 -7.63 5.24 -2.02
N ALA A 154 -7.34 4.35 -1.07
CA ALA A 154 -6.07 3.64 -1.00
C ALA A 154 -6.09 2.45 -1.97
N ALA A 155 -4.94 2.16 -2.59
CA ALA A 155 -4.73 0.95 -3.39
C ALA A 155 -3.56 0.15 -2.79
N SER A 156 -3.31 -1.07 -3.31
CA SER A 156 -2.21 -1.94 -2.87
C SER A 156 -0.89 -1.17 -2.82
N LEU A 157 -0.36 -0.74 -3.97
CA LEU A 157 0.95 -0.08 -4.06
C LEU A 157 0.89 1.45 -4.12
N GLY A 158 -0.27 2.04 -3.92
CA GLY A 158 -0.46 3.47 -4.17
C GLY A 158 -1.78 4.02 -3.63
N GLN A 159 -2.21 5.13 -4.19
CA GLN A 159 -3.49 5.77 -3.88
C GLN A 159 -4.11 6.36 -5.15
N VAL A 160 -5.43 6.54 -5.14
CA VAL A 160 -6.20 7.04 -6.27
C VAL A 160 -6.67 8.45 -5.99
N HIS A 161 -6.57 9.31 -7.00
CA HIS A 161 -7.11 10.67 -7.01
C HIS A 161 -8.12 10.80 -8.13
N ARG A 162 -9.15 11.61 -7.94
CA ARG A 162 -10.05 12.01 -9.03
C ARG A 162 -9.44 13.21 -9.77
N ALA A 163 -9.54 13.21 -11.09
CA ALA A 163 -9.16 14.32 -11.93
C ALA A 163 -10.08 14.45 -13.15
N VAL A 164 -9.99 15.58 -13.84
CA VAL A 164 -10.74 15.86 -15.07
C VAL A 164 -9.73 16.23 -16.16
N LEU A 165 -9.80 15.56 -17.31
CA LEU A 165 -8.98 15.89 -18.48
C LEU A 165 -9.44 17.21 -19.13
N HIS A 166 -8.57 17.81 -19.94
CA HIS A 166 -8.90 19.05 -20.68
C HIS A 166 -10.04 18.90 -21.69
N ASP A 167 -10.37 17.68 -22.08
CA ASP A 167 -11.54 17.37 -22.92
C ASP A 167 -12.82 17.10 -22.11
N GLY A 168 -12.78 17.26 -20.79
CA GLY A 168 -13.92 17.13 -19.88
C GLY A 168 -14.15 15.73 -19.32
N ARG A 169 -13.38 14.70 -19.71
CA ARG A 169 -13.53 13.35 -19.15
C ARG A 169 -13.10 13.27 -17.69
N ASP A 170 -13.94 12.71 -16.83
CA ASP A 170 -13.56 12.29 -15.48
C ASP A 170 -12.62 11.07 -15.52
N VAL A 171 -11.54 11.15 -14.75
CA VAL A 171 -10.51 10.10 -14.68
C VAL A 171 -10.09 9.80 -13.24
N ALA A 172 -9.70 8.54 -13.02
CA ALA A 172 -9.00 8.09 -11.83
C ALA A 172 -7.49 8.08 -12.11
N VAL A 173 -6.73 8.80 -11.29
CA VAL A 173 -5.26 8.87 -11.35
C VAL A 173 -4.68 8.10 -10.17
N LYS A 174 -4.18 6.90 -10.42
CA LYS A 174 -3.53 6.07 -9.39
C LYS A 174 -2.03 6.31 -9.38
N ILE A 175 -1.50 6.59 -8.19
CA ILE A 175 -0.12 7.03 -7.97
C ILE A 175 0.55 6.08 -6.99
N GLN A 176 1.67 5.48 -7.38
CA GLN A 176 2.43 4.59 -6.50
C GLN A 176 3.03 5.34 -5.32
N TYR A 177 3.12 4.67 -4.17
CA TYR A 177 3.93 5.15 -3.06
C TYR A 177 5.42 5.20 -3.48
N PRO A 178 6.20 6.13 -2.92
CA PRO A 178 7.61 6.22 -3.22
C PRO A 178 8.36 4.96 -2.75
N ASN A 179 9.33 4.54 -3.56
CA ASN A 179 10.28 3.47 -3.27
C ASN A 179 9.66 2.07 -3.05
N VAL A 180 8.44 1.82 -3.55
CA VAL A 180 7.78 0.51 -3.38
C VAL A 180 8.56 -0.59 -4.05
N ARG A 181 8.97 -0.39 -5.31
CA ARG A 181 9.73 -1.40 -6.06
C ARG A 181 11.04 -1.75 -5.35
N GLU A 182 11.74 -0.75 -4.86
CA GLU A 182 13.00 -0.91 -4.16
C GLU A 182 12.85 -1.56 -2.78
N SER A 183 11.64 -1.55 -2.20
CA SER A 183 11.38 -2.14 -0.88
C SER A 183 10.85 -3.56 -0.93
N VAL A 184 10.34 -4.05 -2.06
CA VAL A 184 9.77 -5.40 -2.20
C VAL A 184 10.68 -6.46 -1.57
N ASP A 185 11.95 -6.55 -1.98
CA ASP A 185 12.88 -7.56 -1.47
C ASP A 185 13.17 -7.43 0.03
N SER A 186 13.23 -6.21 0.57
CA SER A 186 13.44 -6.01 2.00
C SER A 186 12.19 -6.33 2.82
N ASP A 187 11.01 -5.99 2.30
CA ASP A 187 9.74 -6.21 2.96
C ASP A 187 9.43 -7.73 3.00
N LEU A 188 9.69 -8.45 1.91
CA LEU A 188 9.56 -9.91 1.85
C LEU A 188 10.56 -10.64 2.77
N ARG A 189 11.79 -10.15 2.90
CA ARG A 189 12.76 -10.72 3.87
C ARG A 189 12.30 -10.54 5.31
N LEU A 190 11.76 -9.37 5.64
CA LEU A 190 11.18 -9.11 6.95
C LEU A 190 10.01 -10.07 7.21
N MET A 191 9.12 -10.23 6.23
CA MET A 191 8.01 -11.19 6.29
C MET A 191 8.48 -12.63 6.46
N ARG A 192 9.48 -13.08 5.69
CA ARG A 192 10.05 -14.42 5.83
C ARG A 192 10.54 -14.67 7.25
N GLY A 193 11.25 -13.71 7.84
CA GLY A 193 11.68 -13.81 9.24
C GLY A 193 10.51 -13.89 10.22
N ILE A 194 9.42 -13.19 9.93
CA ILE A 194 8.22 -13.12 10.76
C ILE A 194 7.39 -14.41 10.68
N ALA A 195 6.94 -14.75 9.48
CA ALA A 195 6.04 -15.85 9.23
C ALA A 195 6.75 -17.20 9.34
N GLY A 196 8.03 -17.29 8.95
CA GLY A 196 8.86 -18.50 9.06
C GLY A 196 9.08 -19.01 10.48
N ARG A 197 8.64 -18.26 11.51
CA ARG A 197 8.63 -18.72 12.91
C ARG A 197 7.40 -19.56 13.27
N PHE A 198 6.37 -19.54 12.43
CA PHE A 198 5.08 -20.18 12.68
C PHE A 198 4.81 -21.36 11.76
N VAL A 199 5.62 -21.53 10.72
CA VAL A 199 5.48 -22.57 9.71
C VAL A 199 6.79 -23.32 9.52
N PRO A 200 6.76 -24.57 9.01
CA PRO A 200 7.97 -25.31 8.73
C PRO A 200 8.91 -24.57 7.77
N GLU A 201 10.21 -24.85 7.89
CA GLU A 201 11.22 -24.28 7.01
C GLU A 201 10.96 -24.68 5.55
N GLY A 202 11.09 -23.72 4.64
CA GLY A 202 10.86 -23.93 3.20
C GLY A 202 9.39 -23.86 2.75
N THR A 203 8.41 -23.91 3.67
CA THR A 203 6.97 -23.84 3.30
C THR A 203 6.58 -22.52 2.65
N LEU A 204 7.17 -21.40 3.06
CA LEU A 204 6.82 -20.06 2.55
C LEU A 204 7.54 -19.67 1.26
N ASP A 205 8.63 -20.35 0.92
CA ASP A 205 9.56 -19.86 -0.10
C ASP A 205 8.92 -19.80 -1.51
N PRO A 206 8.15 -20.81 -1.97
CA PRO A 206 7.44 -20.72 -3.25
C PRO A 206 6.42 -19.58 -3.28
N TYR A 207 5.66 -19.43 -2.18
CA TYR A 207 4.65 -18.37 -2.07
C TYR A 207 5.27 -16.97 -2.05
N LEU A 208 6.37 -16.79 -1.31
CA LEU A 208 7.07 -15.52 -1.25
C LEU A 208 7.69 -15.14 -2.60
N GLU A 209 8.18 -16.10 -3.38
CA GLU A 209 8.71 -15.84 -4.72
C GLU A 209 7.59 -15.46 -5.70
N GLU A 210 6.45 -16.16 -5.67
CA GLU A 210 5.29 -15.77 -6.49
C GLU A 210 4.82 -14.35 -6.13
N VAL A 211 4.64 -14.05 -4.83
CA VAL A 211 4.26 -12.71 -4.40
C VAL A 211 5.30 -11.67 -4.83
N ARG A 212 6.59 -12.01 -4.79
CA ARG A 212 7.66 -11.13 -5.27
C ARG A 212 7.50 -10.81 -6.75
N GLU A 213 7.32 -11.82 -7.58
CA GLU A 213 7.13 -11.66 -9.03
C GLU A 213 5.91 -10.78 -9.32
N ARG A 214 4.76 -11.07 -8.69
CA ARG A 214 3.53 -10.28 -8.83
C ARG A 214 3.69 -8.84 -8.36
N LEU A 215 4.33 -8.60 -7.22
CA LEU A 215 4.60 -7.24 -6.74
C LEU A 215 5.54 -6.49 -7.68
N MET A 216 6.53 -7.17 -8.25
CA MET A 216 7.45 -6.56 -9.21
C MET A 216 6.76 -6.22 -10.54
N GLU A 217 5.78 -7.01 -10.97
CA GLU A 217 4.88 -6.70 -12.08
C GLU A 217 3.99 -5.49 -11.77
N GLU A 218 3.34 -5.46 -10.60
CA GLU A 218 2.44 -4.38 -10.17
C GLU A 218 3.14 -3.01 -10.00
N THR A 219 4.47 -3.00 -9.86
CA THR A 219 5.24 -1.74 -9.83
C THR A 219 5.46 -1.13 -11.22
N ASP A 220 5.05 -1.78 -12.31
CA ASP A 220 4.96 -1.17 -13.63
C ASP A 220 3.50 -1.03 -14.08
N TYR A 221 2.95 0.15 -13.82
CA TYR A 221 1.57 0.47 -14.16
C TYR A 221 1.26 0.49 -15.67
N ARG A 222 2.27 0.44 -16.55
CA ARG A 222 2.00 0.20 -17.98
C ARG A 222 1.54 -1.23 -18.26
N LEU A 223 2.03 -2.20 -17.48
CA LEU A 223 1.56 -3.57 -17.57
C LEU A 223 0.10 -3.67 -17.14
N GLU A 224 -0.25 -2.98 -16.05
CA GLU A 224 -1.64 -2.90 -15.60
C GLU A 224 -2.55 -2.24 -16.64
N GLY A 225 -2.12 -1.14 -17.27
CA GLY A 225 -2.87 -0.51 -18.36
C GLY A 225 -3.15 -1.46 -19.53
N ARG A 226 -2.15 -2.22 -19.98
CA ARG A 226 -2.34 -3.25 -21.01
C ARG A 226 -3.28 -4.36 -20.57
N ASN A 227 -3.22 -4.77 -19.30
CA ASN A 227 -4.13 -5.77 -18.76
C ASN A 227 -5.57 -5.23 -18.76
N ILE A 228 -5.78 -3.96 -18.41
CA ILE A 228 -7.12 -3.34 -18.49
C ILE A 228 -7.68 -3.44 -19.90
N GLU A 229 -6.91 -3.09 -20.93
CA GLU A 229 -7.36 -3.18 -22.33
C GLU A 229 -7.62 -4.62 -22.76
N TYR A 230 -6.74 -5.54 -22.40
CA TYR A 230 -6.91 -6.96 -22.70
C TYR A 230 -8.20 -7.49 -22.05
N PHE A 231 -8.42 -7.23 -20.76
CA PHE A 231 -9.63 -7.64 -20.05
C PHE A 231 -10.90 -7.00 -20.64
N ALA A 232 -10.84 -5.72 -20.99
CA ALA A 232 -11.94 -5.03 -21.66
C ALA A 232 -12.30 -5.71 -22.99
N ALA A 233 -11.30 -6.05 -23.80
CA ALA A 233 -11.50 -6.68 -25.10
C ALA A 233 -12.11 -8.09 -25.01
N GLN A 234 -11.80 -8.84 -23.94
CA GLN A 234 -12.29 -10.21 -23.78
C GLN A 234 -13.64 -10.30 -23.05
N TYR A 235 -13.86 -9.43 -22.06
CA TYR A 235 -14.90 -9.69 -21.05
C TYR A 235 -15.89 -8.55 -20.81
N ALA A 236 -15.71 -7.37 -21.40
CA ALA A 236 -16.67 -6.27 -21.22
C ALA A 236 -18.08 -6.69 -21.69
N SER A 237 -19.09 -6.36 -20.89
CA SER A 237 -20.51 -6.59 -21.18
C SER A 237 -21.36 -5.44 -20.63
N GLU A 238 -22.68 -5.53 -20.78
CA GLU A 238 -23.59 -4.60 -20.11
C GLU A 238 -23.51 -4.72 -18.57
N GLU A 239 -23.22 -5.91 -18.04
CA GLU A 239 -23.06 -6.11 -16.59
C GLU A 239 -21.62 -5.89 -16.09
N ILE A 240 -20.61 -5.97 -16.97
CA ILE A 240 -19.20 -5.90 -16.62
C ILE A 240 -18.55 -4.71 -17.31
N VAL A 241 -18.31 -3.67 -16.52
CA VAL A 241 -17.65 -2.45 -16.98
C VAL A 241 -16.19 -2.47 -16.54
N THR A 242 -15.28 -2.35 -17.51
CA THR A 242 -13.87 -2.07 -17.27
C THR A 242 -13.58 -0.59 -17.55
N PRO A 243 -12.74 0.08 -16.73
CA PRO A 243 -12.31 1.43 -17.06
C PRO A 243 -11.48 1.40 -18.34
N ARG A 244 -11.44 2.50 -19.09
CA ARG A 244 -10.54 2.64 -20.24
C ARG A 244 -9.20 3.18 -19.78
N TRP A 245 -8.12 2.53 -20.16
CA TRP A 245 -6.77 3.00 -19.94
C TRP A 245 -6.51 4.28 -20.75
N ILE A 246 -5.87 5.29 -20.13
CA ILE A 246 -5.40 6.49 -20.81
C ILE A 246 -3.87 6.45 -20.85
N GLU A 247 -3.33 5.85 -21.93
CA GLU A 247 -1.90 5.62 -22.10
C GLU A 247 -1.06 6.91 -22.01
N GLU A 248 -1.56 8.00 -22.60
CA GLU A 248 -0.92 9.32 -22.65
C GLU A 248 -0.58 9.89 -21.27
N PHE A 249 -1.40 9.56 -20.26
CA PHE A 249 -1.24 10.00 -18.88
C PHE A 249 -0.79 8.84 -17.97
N THR A 250 -0.10 7.86 -18.54
CA THR A 250 0.40 6.68 -17.83
C THR A 250 1.91 6.56 -17.94
N THR A 251 2.53 6.27 -16.81
CA THR A 251 3.95 5.92 -16.68
C THR A 251 4.09 4.64 -15.90
N ARG A 252 5.32 4.32 -15.49
CA ARG A 252 5.59 3.18 -14.62
C ARG A 252 4.90 3.33 -13.26
N ASN A 253 4.80 4.55 -12.74
CA ASN A 253 4.41 4.83 -11.36
C ASN A 253 3.14 5.69 -11.21
N VAL A 254 2.53 6.10 -12.33
CA VAL A 254 1.23 6.78 -12.39
C VAL A 254 0.41 6.12 -13.50
N ILE A 255 -0.82 5.71 -13.22
CA ILE A 255 -1.77 5.25 -14.25
C ILE A 255 -3.02 6.10 -14.19
N THR A 256 -3.49 6.46 -15.37
CA THR A 256 -4.73 7.21 -15.55
C THR A 256 -5.72 6.33 -16.32
N MET A 257 -6.94 6.27 -15.83
CA MET A 257 -8.03 5.51 -16.45
C MET A 257 -9.35 6.26 -16.28
N THR A 258 -10.36 5.96 -17.08
CA THR A 258 -11.69 6.59 -16.92
C THR A 258 -12.26 6.32 -15.54
N TRP A 259 -12.92 7.32 -14.97
CA TRP A 259 -13.65 7.15 -13.72
C TRP A 259 -14.86 6.22 -13.92
N VAL A 260 -15.05 5.27 -13.01
CA VAL A 260 -16.23 4.39 -12.98
C VAL A 260 -16.98 4.66 -11.68
N GLU A 261 -18.24 5.06 -11.80
CA GLU A 261 -19.11 5.30 -10.65
C GLU A 261 -19.75 3.99 -10.18
N GLY A 262 -19.77 3.79 -8.87
CA GLY A 262 -20.36 2.60 -8.26
C GLY A 262 -20.29 2.65 -6.74
N ARG A 263 -20.91 1.65 -6.10
CA ARG A 263 -20.78 1.40 -4.66
C ARG A 263 -19.88 0.21 -4.44
N HIS A 264 -19.02 0.27 -3.42
CA HIS A 264 -18.20 -0.87 -3.05
C HIS A 264 -19.10 -2.04 -2.63
N LEU A 265 -18.74 -3.29 -2.99
CA LEU A 265 -19.59 -4.46 -2.77
C LEU A 265 -20.02 -4.60 -1.30
N ARG A 266 -19.10 -4.37 -0.36
CA ARG A 266 -19.41 -4.40 1.08
C ARG A 266 -20.50 -3.38 1.45
N GLU A 267 -20.32 -2.11 1.05
CA GLU A 267 -21.29 -1.05 1.31
C GLU A 267 -22.64 -1.34 0.66
N TYR A 268 -22.64 -1.95 -0.52
CA TYR A 268 -23.86 -2.38 -1.17
C TYR A 268 -24.57 -3.50 -0.40
N LEU A 269 -23.84 -4.50 0.08
CA LEU A 269 -24.39 -5.59 0.89
C LEU A 269 -24.95 -5.08 2.24
N ASP A 270 -24.34 -4.05 2.82
CA ASP A 270 -24.82 -3.39 4.05
C ASP A 270 -26.20 -2.71 3.86
N THR A 271 -26.62 -2.45 2.61
CA THR A 271 -27.97 -1.95 2.30
C THR A 271 -29.05 -3.04 2.25
N ASP A 272 -28.67 -4.30 2.49
CA ASP A 272 -29.49 -5.50 2.37
C ASP A 272 -30.32 -5.56 1.07
N PRO A 273 -29.68 -5.75 -0.09
CA PRO A 273 -30.31 -5.55 -1.40
C PRO A 273 -31.36 -6.60 -1.82
N GLY A 274 -31.83 -7.46 -0.91
CA GLY A 274 -32.74 -8.58 -1.21
C GLY A 274 -32.03 -9.74 -1.92
N GLN A 275 -32.62 -10.94 -1.86
CA GLN A 275 -31.98 -12.16 -2.38
C GLN A 275 -31.81 -12.13 -3.90
N ASP A 276 -32.84 -11.71 -4.65
CA ASP A 276 -32.81 -11.68 -6.11
C ASP A 276 -31.63 -10.86 -6.68
N ARG A 277 -31.27 -9.75 -6.02
CA ARG A 277 -30.11 -8.94 -6.41
C ARG A 277 -28.79 -9.62 -6.08
N LYS A 278 -28.70 -10.25 -4.91
CA LYS A 278 -27.51 -11.01 -4.50
C LYS A 278 -27.27 -12.16 -5.47
N ASP A 279 -28.31 -12.87 -5.86
CA ASP A 279 -28.26 -13.97 -6.83
C ASP A 279 -27.84 -13.47 -8.22
N ALA A 280 -28.41 -12.35 -8.70
CA ALA A 280 -28.04 -11.76 -9.98
C ALA A 280 -26.56 -11.36 -10.04
N PHE A 281 -26.06 -10.59 -9.05
CA PHE A 281 -24.65 -10.21 -9.00
C PHE A 281 -23.72 -11.41 -8.80
N GLY A 282 -24.14 -12.38 -7.97
CA GLY A 282 -23.42 -13.62 -7.75
C GLY A 282 -23.26 -14.41 -9.04
N GLN A 283 -24.34 -14.53 -9.83
CA GLN A 283 -24.32 -15.20 -11.13
C GLN A 283 -23.42 -14.46 -12.13
N SER A 284 -23.50 -13.13 -12.21
CA SER A 284 -22.62 -12.36 -13.09
C SER A 284 -21.14 -12.54 -12.76
N LEU A 285 -20.79 -12.55 -11.46
CA LEU A 285 -19.42 -12.79 -11.01
C LEU A 285 -18.98 -14.24 -11.30
N TRP A 286 -19.86 -15.21 -11.07
CA TRP A 286 -19.61 -16.61 -11.36
C TRP A 286 -19.32 -16.83 -12.85
N ASP A 287 -20.17 -16.29 -13.72
CA ASP A 287 -20.02 -16.39 -15.18
C ASP A 287 -18.77 -15.65 -15.68
N PHE A 288 -18.42 -14.52 -15.06
CA PHE A 288 -17.19 -13.80 -15.36
C PHE A 288 -15.95 -14.65 -15.07
N VAL A 289 -15.87 -15.24 -13.88
CA VAL A 289 -14.73 -16.08 -13.47
C VAL A 289 -14.67 -17.37 -14.30
N HIS A 290 -15.83 -18.02 -14.53
CA HIS A 290 -15.87 -19.26 -15.30
C HIS A 290 -15.47 -19.06 -16.76
N ARG A 291 -15.85 -17.94 -17.38
CA ARG A 291 -15.37 -17.60 -18.74
C ARG A 291 -13.85 -17.48 -18.80
N GLN A 292 -13.22 -16.96 -17.76
CA GLN A 292 -11.75 -16.84 -17.71
C GLN A 292 -11.07 -18.20 -17.56
N ILE A 293 -11.58 -19.06 -16.67
CA ILE A 293 -11.05 -20.41 -16.46
C ILE A 293 -11.26 -21.30 -17.70
N ALA A 294 -12.43 -21.18 -18.33
CA ALA A 294 -12.75 -21.94 -19.54
C ALA A 294 -12.01 -21.41 -20.78
N SER A 295 -11.46 -20.19 -20.73
CA SER A 295 -10.63 -19.67 -21.82
C SER A 295 -9.31 -20.45 -21.88
N GLU A 296 -8.85 -20.78 -23.09
CA GLU A 296 -7.52 -21.39 -23.31
C GLU A 296 -6.36 -20.46 -22.93
N GLN A 297 -6.66 -19.24 -22.47
CA GLN A 297 -5.71 -18.15 -22.26
C GLN A 297 -5.14 -18.11 -20.84
N LEU A 298 -5.62 -18.96 -19.90
CA LEU A 298 -5.15 -19.08 -18.51
C LEU A 298 -4.95 -17.74 -17.78
N THR A 299 -5.68 -16.71 -18.20
CA THR A 299 -5.58 -15.37 -17.63
C THR A 299 -6.80 -15.16 -16.74
N VAL A 300 -6.56 -15.16 -15.43
CA VAL A 300 -7.58 -15.03 -14.40
C VAL A 300 -7.39 -13.69 -13.69
N HIS A 301 -8.47 -12.96 -13.49
CA HIS A 301 -8.56 -11.81 -12.62
C HIS A 301 -8.44 -12.31 -11.17
N ALA A 302 -7.22 -12.26 -10.63
CA ALA A 302 -6.85 -12.77 -9.30
C ALA A 302 -6.12 -11.70 -8.46
#